data_AF-A0A395H7Q3-F1
#
_entry.id   AF-A0A395H7Q3-F1
#
_cell.length_a   1.000
_cell.length_b   1.000
_cell.length_c   1.000
_cell.angle_alpha   90.00
_cell.angle_beta   90.00
_cell.angle_gamma   90.00
#
_symmetry.space_group_name_H-M   'P 1'
#
loop_
_entity.id
_entity.type
_entity.pdbx_description
1 polymer ?
#
loop_
_entity_poly.entity_id
_entity_poly.type
_entity_poly.pdbx_seq_one_letter_code
_entity_poly.pdbx_strand_id
1 'polypeptide(L)'
;MVRVPRGCQACADAHLQCDGKSPCGHCKGRLVPCFSQARTFKFRNEGPGLQQRYRSSPPSSSTSPPSNSTPPSAASTATTTTSSPPPRPGPARGRDVQFAPVPLPVPLPMDETVSPSLTVTAVAAQQTQVFTNYVLTAFPCFFKCTETRVPVNWVEYVDRRRGAMNSCFDWAIRACTLAYSGALYNIPEFHEAARAFYTRSLRGLASLIADESTAKSDEALSTAIVLAVFEKHHCTEPQAWIHHAHGIRALLKLRGPKAHLHGFGRAMYIVYRPILIAAALIEGEACFLEEPEWHSLNEQISTDNAKLPDSSLYTDVVDRGLREIIKIPGYVKRIRELLALPLTQRAKLEPPLLQSIQATRAALRGIHTEFGVSISMLRAGHAKPRGFIGPLPEFFFEGYSAHVTRGVHSALLILDYLVVMLDPSQRSTLPKESLQLCGPSSPTDTLSPTPSDDSPMTPPGSPGQPQLVVESLITPTLKQGPTTDWMDQLTSTMGMDGVRVRIVDVD
;
A
#
# COMPACT_ATOMS: atom_id res chain seq x y z
N MET A 1 -11.32 -1.76 -36.67
CA MET A 1 -12.09 -2.98 -36.35
C MET A 1 -12.78 -3.48 -37.60
N VAL A 2 -12.29 -4.56 -38.21
CA VAL A 2 -12.97 -5.22 -39.33
C VAL A 2 -14.01 -6.20 -38.78
N ARG A 3 -15.26 -6.15 -39.29
CA ARG A 3 -16.34 -7.08 -38.90
C ARG A 3 -15.95 -8.52 -39.24
N VAL A 4 -15.78 -9.36 -38.24
CA VAL A 4 -15.74 -10.83 -38.40
C VAL A 4 -17.17 -11.33 -38.68
N PRO A 5 -17.40 -12.31 -39.59
CA PRO A 5 -18.75 -12.77 -39.92
C PRO A 5 -19.44 -13.35 -38.69
N ARG A 6 -20.67 -12.90 -38.42
CA ARG A 6 -21.52 -13.37 -37.33
C ARG A 6 -22.30 -14.58 -37.82
N GLY A 7 -21.80 -15.79 -37.58
CA GLY A 7 -22.48 -17.02 -37.97
C GLY A 7 -22.76 -17.97 -36.82
N CYS A 8 -23.84 -18.74 -36.93
CA CYS A 8 -24.06 -19.91 -36.07
C CYS A 8 -23.05 -21.02 -36.42
N GLN A 9 -22.77 -21.90 -35.47
CA GLN A 9 -21.79 -22.98 -35.61
C GLN A 9 -22.06 -23.83 -36.86
N ALA A 10 -23.32 -24.22 -37.09
CA ALA A 10 -23.71 -25.06 -38.21
C ALA A 10 -23.43 -24.42 -39.59
N CYS A 11 -23.64 -23.10 -39.74
CA CYS A 11 -23.28 -22.41 -40.97
C CYS A 11 -21.76 -22.24 -41.11
N ALA A 12 -21.04 -22.05 -40.00
CA ALA A 12 -19.58 -21.96 -40.01
C ALA A 12 -18.93 -23.28 -40.45
N ASP A 13 -19.38 -24.41 -39.90
CA ASP A 13 -18.87 -25.74 -40.24
C ASP A 13 -19.19 -26.13 -41.70
N ALA A 14 -20.32 -25.66 -42.21
CA ALA A 14 -20.70 -25.84 -43.61
C ALA A 14 -20.04 -24.83 -44.58
N HIS A 15 -19.22 -23.89 -44.07
CA HIS A 15 -18.66 -22.77 -44.84
C HIS A 15 -19.71 -21.92 -45.59
N LEU A 16 -20.91 -21.78 -45.00
CA LEU A 16 -22.03 -21.02 -45.54
C LEU A 16 -22.20 -19.68 -44.84
N GLN A 17 -22.73 -18.70 -45.55
CA GLN A 17 -23.04 -17.39 -44.98
C GLN A 17 -24.32 -17.48 -44.12
N CYS A 18 -24.21 -17.08 -42.85
CA CYS A 18 -25.32 -17.07 -41.91
C CYS A 18 -26.06 -15.73 -41.95
N ASP A 19 -27.40 -15.77 -41.91
CA ASP A 19 -28.26 -14.57 -41.89
C ASP A 19 -28.34 -13.89 -40.51
N GLY A 20 -27.77 -14.53 -39.48
CA GLY A 20 -27.64 -14.01 -38.12
C GLY A 20 -28.93 -14.03 -37.29
N LYS A 21 -30.02 -14.64 -37.80
CA LYS A 21 -31.26 -14.85 -37.03
C LYS A 21 -31.15 -16.13 -36.19
N SER A 22 -31.94 -16.24 -35.12
CA SER A 22 -32.00 -17.45 -34.28
C SER A 22 -33.42 -18.01 -34.23
N PRO A 23 -33.69 -19.19 -34.84
CA PRO A 23 -32.79 -19.96 -35.72
C PRO A 23 -32.57 -19.29 -37.08
N CYS A 24 -31.40 -19.47 -37.71
CA CYS A 24 -31.12 -18.94 -39.04
C CYS A 24 -31.93 -19.68 -40.12
N GLY A 25 -32.18 -19.05 -41.27
CA GLY A 25 -32.99 -19.65 -42.34
C GLY A 25 -32.48 -21.00 -42.82
N HIS A 26 -31.15 -21.19 -42.83
CA HIS A 26 -30.53 -22.46 -43.23
C HIS A 26 -30.77 -23.58 -42.22
N CYS A 27 -30.59 -23.30 -40.92
CA CYS A 27 -30.85 -24.26 -39.86
C CYS A 27 -32.35 -24.60 -39.74
N LYS A 28 -33.22 -23.62 -40.00
CA LYS A 28 -34.68 -23.83 -40.03
C LYS A 28 -35.10 -24.75 -41.17
N GLY A 29 -34.52 -24.60 -42.37
CA GLY A 29 -34.85 -25.44 -43.53
C GLY A 29 -34.33 -26.88 -43.42
N ARG A 30 -33.25 -27.11 -42.67
CA ARG A 30 -32.64 -28.44 -42.49
C ARG A 30 -32.99 -29.12 -41.17
N LEU A 31 -33.84 -28.51 -40.34
CA LEU A 31 -34.21 -28.99 -39.01
C LEU A 31 -32.98 -29.35 -38.14
N VAL A 32 -31.93 -28.54 -38.22
CA VAL A 32 -30.70 -28.73 -37.43
C VAL A 32 -30.59 -27.68 -36.31
N PRO A 33 -29.98 -28.01 -35.16
CA PRO A 33 -29.80 -27.06 -34.05
C PRO A 33 -28.96 -25.84 -34.43
N CYS A 34 -29.45 -24.63 -34.11
CA CYS A 34 -28.79 -23.37 -34.43
C CYS A 34 -28.11 -22.76 -33.20
N PHE A 35 -26.86 -23.15 -32.93
CA PHE A 35 -26.09 -22.60 -31.82
C PHE A 35 -25.30 -21.35 -32.23
N SER A 36 -25.49 -20.24 -31.52
CA SER A 36 -24.67 -19.04 -31.67
C SER A 36 -23.26 -19.29 -31.11
N GLN A 37 -22.21 -19.00 -31.89
CA GLN A 37 -20.83 -19.11 -31.39
C GLN A 37 -20.57 -18.06 -30.31
N ALA A 38 -19.95 -18.48 -29.20
CA ALA A 38 -19.37 -17.56 -28.22
C ALA A 38 -18.26 -16.73 -28.88
N ARG A 39 -18.26 -15.42 -28.63
CA ARG A 39 -17.34 -14.47 -29.28
C ARG A 39 -15.89 -14.75 -28.86
N THR A 40 -15.11 -15.43 -29.68
CA THR A 40 -13.67 -15.54 -29.47
C THR A 40 -12.96 -14.39 -30.16
N PHE A 41 -12.36 -13.49 -29.38
CA PHE A 41 -11.51 -12.42 -29.92
C PHE A 41 -10.19 -13.04 -30.39
N LYS A 42 -9.88 -12.90 -31.68
CA LYS A 42 -8.58 -13.29 -32.24
C LYS A 42 -7.77 -12.04 -32.53
N PHE A 43 -6.63 -11.89 -31.85
CA PHE A 43 -5.72 -10.78 -32.08
C PHE A 43 -5.09 -10.93 -33.48
N ARG A 44 -5.21 -9.91 -34.33
CA ARG A 44 -4.51 -9.83 -35.62
C ARG A 44 -3.49 -8.71 -35.53
N ASN A 45 -2.22 -9.05 -35.77
CA ASN A 45 -1.15 -8.08 -35.84
C ASN A 45 -1.28 -7.27 -37.14
N GLU A 46 -1.67 -6.00 -37.04
CA GLU A 46 -1.78 -5.07 -38.19
C GLU A 46 -0.44 -4.39 -38.56
N GLY A 47 0.65 -4.71 -37.86
CA GLY A 47 1.99 -4.16 -38.10
C GLY A 47 2.46 -4.22 -39.56
N PRO A 48 2.35 -5.37 -40.25
CA PRO A 48 2.75 -5.47 -41.66
C PRO A 48 1.91 -4.60 -42.59
N GLY A 49 0.61 -4.47 -42.31
CA GLY A 49 -0.33 -3.69 -43.13
C GLY A 49 -0.16 -2.18 -42.98
N LEU A 50 0.31 -1.73 -41.81
CA LEU A 50 0.64 -0.33 -41.56
C LEU A 50 2.00 0.06 -42.15
N GLN A 51 3.01 -0.81 -42.07
CA GLN A 51 4.32 -0.58 -42.70
C GLN A 51 4.22 -0.42 -44.22
N GLN A 52 3.29 -1.14 -44.86
CA GLN A 52 3.08 -1.02 -46.30
C GLN A 52 2.29 0.25 -46.69
N ARG A 53 1.46 0.78 -45.78
CA ARG A 53 0.66 2.00 -46.00
C ARG A 53 1.43 3.29 -45.76
N TYR A 54 2.44 3.26 -44.89
CA TYR A 54 3.26 4.43 -44.51
C TYR A 54 4.69 4.38 -45.08
N ARG A 55 4.93 3.60 -46.13
CA ARG A 55 6.22 3.61 -46.80
C ARG A 55 6.36 4.89 -47.62
N SER A 56 7.14 5.84 -47.11
CA SER A 56 7.48 7.07 -47.83
C SER A 56 8.18 6.73 -49.16
N SER A 57 7.56 7.10 -50.27
CA SER A 57 8.21 7.04 -51.59
C SER A 57 9.42 7.99 -51.63
N PRO A 58 10.54 7.61 -52.26
CA PRO A 58 11.59 8.57 -52.58
C PRO A 58 11.13 9.50 -53.71
N PRO A 59 11.65 10.74 -53.81
CA PRO A 59 11.26 11.66 -54.86
C PRO A 59 11.75 11.16 -56.22
N SER A 60 10.83 11.19 -57.17
CA SER A 60 11.02 10.95 -58.60
C SER A 60 11.87 12.04 -59.25
N SER A 61 12.95 11.67 -59.95
CA SER A 61 13.57 12.49 -60.99
C SER A 61 13.45 11.79 -62.35
N SER A 62 12.93 12.52 -63.33
CA SER A 62 12.67 12.11 -64.70
C SER A 62 13.87 12.38 -65.63
N THR A 63 14.37 11.31 -66.28
CA THR A 63 14.82 11.15 -67.69
C THR A 63 15.35 12.37 -68.48
N SER A 64 16.56 12.39 -69.10
CA SER A 64 17.02 11.67 -70.33
C SER A 64 18.45 12.19 -70.74
N PRO A 65 19.10 11.79 -71.87
CA PRO A 65 19.59 10.49 -72.39
C PRO A 65 21.15 10.50 -72.62
N PRO A 66 21.81 9.47 -73.24
CA PRO A 66 23.25 9.21 -73.08
C PRO A 66 24.15 9.79 -74.20
N SER A 67 25.43 10.03 -73.89
CA SER A 67 26.49 10.18 -74.90
C SER A 67 27.85 9.66 -74.40
N ASN A 68 28.56 9.04 -75.35
CA ASN A 68 29.83 8.31 -75.24
C ASN A 68 31.01 9.18 -74.76
N SER A 69 31.92 8.60 -73.98
CA SER A 69 33.37 8.57 -74.27
C SER A 69 34.16 7.83 -73.17
N THR A 70 35.15 7.05 -73.64
CA THR A 70 36.12 6.25 -72.88
C THR A 70 37.44 7.05 -72.65
N PRO A 71 38.53 6.51 -72.05
CA PRO A 71 39.15 6.89 -70.76
C PRO A 71 40.56 7.58 -70.99
N PRO A 72 41.63 7.62 -70.12
CA PRO A 72 42.06 6.70 -69.04
C PRO A 72 42.79 7.27 -67.78
N SER A 73 43.17 6.32 -66.89
CA SER A 73 44.32 6.31 -65.96
C SER A 73 44.14 7.05 -64.61
N ALA A 74 44.61 6.55 -63.45
CA ALA A 74 45.70 5.60 -63.17
C ALA A 74 45.53 4.85 -61.82
N ALA A 75 46.02 3.61 -61.82
CA ALA A 75 46.75 2.86 -60.79
C ALA A 75 46.54 3.15 -59.29
N SER A 76 46.21 2.09 -58.54
CA SER A 76 47.23 1.41 -57.72
C SER A 76 46.77 0.03 -57.25
N THR A 77 47.68 -0.92 -57.46
CA THR A 77 47.57 -2.36 -57.28
C THR A 77 48.08 -2.78 -55.91
N ALA A 78 47.26 -3.60 -55.24
CA ALA A 78 47.62 -4.79 -54.48
C ALA A 78 48.28 -4.72 -53.10
N THR A 79 47.65 -5.43 -52.15
CA THR A 79 48.28 -6.62 -51.55
C THR A 79 47.22 -7.60 -51.05
N THR A 80 47.36 -8.84 -51.50
CA THR A 80 46.65 -10.06 -51.11
C THR A 80 47.27 -10.66 -49.85
N THR A 81 46.46 -11.29 -48.98
CA THR A 81 46.71 -12.58 -48.30
C THR A 81 45.48 -12.90 -47.43
N THR A 82 44.53 -13.71 -47.94
CA THR A 82 44.29 -15.12 -47.56
C THR A 82 44.09 -15.39 -46.06
N SER A 83 42.84 -15.65 -45.65
CA SER A 83 42.47 -16.90 -44.96
C SER A 83 40.96 -17.15 -45.04
N SER A 84 40.61 -18.38 -45.43
CA SER A 84 39.26 -18.91 -45.60
C SER A 84 38.54 -19.12 -44.25
N PRO A 85 37.19 -19.09 -44.19
CA PRO A 85 36.43 -19.34 -42.97
C PRO A 85 36.09 -20.84 -42.77
N PRO A 86 36.10 -21.36 -41.52
CA PRO A 86 35.48 -22.65 -41.17
C PRO A 86 34.01 -22.47 -40.70
N PRO A 87 33.24 -23.56 -40.51
CA PRO A 87 31.89 -23.72 -41.05
C PRO A 87 30.73 -23.32 -40.12
N ARG A 88 29.54 -23.17 -40.74
CA ARG A 88 28.23 -23.07 -40.07
C ARG A 88 27.97 -24.21 -39.08
N PRO A 89 27.35 -23.91 -37.92
CA PRO A 89 26.44 -24.82 -37.24
C PRO A 89 24.98 -24.50 -37.58
N GLY A 90 24.16 -25.54 -37.78
CA GLY A 90 22.73 -25.45 -38.03
C GLY A 90 21.90 -25.02 -36.80
N PRO A 91 20.56 -24.88 -36.95
CA PRO A 91 19.73 -24.24 -35.95
C PRO A 91 19.40 -25.21 -34.81
N ALA A 92 20.00 -25.01 -33.65
CA ALA A 92 19.53 -25.62 -32.40
C ALA A 92 18.44 -24.73 -31.79
N ARG A 93 17.28 -25.36 -31.54
CA ARG A 93 16.17 -24.81 -30.74
C ARG A 93 16.64 -24.56 -29.30
N GLY A 94 16.36 -23.37 -28.80
CA GLY A 94 16.56 -22.97 -27.40
C GLY A 94 16.79 -21.47 -27.32
N ARG A 95 15.71 -20.68 -27.25
CA ARG A 95 15.85 -19.24 -26.95
C ARG A 95 16.03 -19.11 -25.43
N ASP A 96 17.28 -19.10 -25.00
CA ASP A 96 17.69 -18.38 -23.80
C ASP A 96 17.35 -16.90 -24.01
N VAL A 97 16.38 -16.40 -23.27
CA VAL A 97 16.14 -14.96 -23.17
C VAL A 97 17.05 -14.45 -22.07
N GLN A 98 18.29 -14.12 -22.43
CA GLN A 98 19.16 -13.33 -21.57
C GLN A 98 18.55 -11.92 -21.45
N PHE A 99 18.02 -11.59 -20.28
CA PHE A 99 17.71 -10.20 -19.93
C PHE A 99 19.03 -9.45 -19.78
N ALA A 100 19.44 -8.73 -20.81
CA ALA A 100 20.52 -7.77 -20.69
C ALA A 100 20.06 -6.62 -19.76
N PRO A 101 20.79 -6.30 -18.68
CA PRO A 101 20.49 -5.15 -17.85
C PRO A 101 20.60 -3.88 -18.71
N VAL A 102 19.56 -3.05 -18.69
CA VAL A 102 19.51 -1.77 -19.41
C VAL A 102 20.65 -0.88 -18.90
N PRO A 103 21.57 -0.40 -19.77
CA PRO A 103 22.58 0.57 -19.36
C PRO A 103 21.92 1.92 -19.00
N LEU A 104 22.52 2.60 -18.02
CA LEU A 104 22.23 3.95 -17.48
C LEU A 104 21.50 4.92 -18.44
N PRO A 105 20.56 5.77 -17.96
CA PRO A 105 19.79 6.62 -18.86
C PRO A 105 20.68 7.74 -19.44
N VAL A 106 20.80 7.71 -20.76
CA VAL A 106 21.11 8.88 -21.60
C VAL A 106 20.13 10.01 -21.25
N PRO A 107 20.55 11.29 -21.18
CA PRO A 107 19.64 12.40 -20.96
C PRO A 107 18.51 12.36 -22.00
N LEU A 108 17.27 12.33 -21.53
CA LEU A 108 16.11 12.31 -22.42
C LEU A 108 16.08 13.62 -23.23
N PRO A 109 15.97 13.57 -24.57
CA PRO A 109 15.90 14.77 -25.40
C PRO A 109 14.73 15.67 -24.97
N MET A 110 14.86 16.99 -25.15
CA MET A 110 13.78 17.96 -24.83
C MET A 110 12.40 17.56 -25.40
N ASP A 111 12.36 16.83 -26.50
CA ASP A 111 11.13 16.34 -27.14
C ASP A 111 10.32 15.37 -26.25
N GLU A 112 10.98 14.54 -25.41
CA GLU A 112 10.27 13.62 -24.50
C GLU A 112 9.60 14.32 -23.31
N THR A 113 9.97 15.58 -23.02
CA THR A 113 9.29 16.40 -22.01
C THR A 113 7.98 17.00 -22.52
N VAL A 114 7.84 17.11 -23.85
CA VAL A 114 6.67 17.68 -24.53
C VAL A 114 5.75 16.57 -25.06
N SER A 115 6.32 15.43 -25.50
CA SER A 115 5.62 14.26 -26.04
C SER A 115 6.32 12.96 -25.61
N PRO A 116 5.92 12.31 -24.49
CA PRO A 116 6.56 11.09 -24.05
C PRO A 116 6.37 9.97 -25.08
N SER A 117 7.41 9.15 -25.29
CA SER A 117 7.32 7.99 -26.18
C SER A 117 6.20 7.02 -25.73
N LEU A 118 5.67 6.24 -26.68
CA LEU A 118 4.66 5.20 -26.36
C LEU A 118 5.18 4.21 -25.31
N THR A 119 6.47 3.93 -25.31
CA THR A 119 7.12 3.05 -24.32
C THR A 119 7.08 3.68 -22.92
N VAL A 120 7.47 4.95 -22.79
CA VAL A 120 7.42 5.68 -21.51
C VAL A 120 5.98 5.78 -21.00
N THR A 121 5.03 6.06 -21.90
CA THR A 121 3.60 6.12 -21.59
C THR A 121 3.05 4.77 -21.12
N ALA A 122 3.43 3.67 -21.79
CA ALA A 122 3.02 2.32 -21.41
C ALA A 122 3.61 1.91 -20.04
N VAL A 123 4.89 2.19 -19.80
CA VAL A 123 5.54 1.91 -18.51
C VAL A 123 4.91 2.73 -17.38
N ALA A 124 4.59 4.00 -17.63
CA ALA A 124 3.92 4.85 -16.65
C ALA A 124 2.50 4.36 -16.31
N ALA A 125 1.71 4.01 -17.33
CA ALA A 125 0.38 3.44 -17.14
C ALA A 125 0.44 2.11 -16.38
N GLN A 126 1.41 1.26 -16.70
CA GLN A 126 1.65 0.00 -16.01
C GLN A 126 2.05 0.23 -14.54
N GLN A 127 2.89 1.22 -14.24
CA GLN A 127 3.28 1.53 -12.87
C GLN A 127 2.07 1.91 -12.01
N THR A 128 1.19 2.79 -12.50
CA THR A 128 -0.03 3.15 -11.76
C THR A 128 -0.90 1.91 -11.54
N GLN A 129 -1.10 1.07 -12.56
CA GLN A 129 -1.92 -0.13 -12.41
C GLN A 129 -1.33 -1.13 -11.39
N VAL A 130 -0.03 -1.41 -11.47
CA VAL A 130 0.63 -2.32 -10.53
C VAL A 130 0.63 -1.73 -9.11
N PHE A 131 0.81 -0.41 -8.98
CA PHE A 131 0.71 0.26 -7.69
C PHE A 131 -0.71 0.17 -7.10
N THR A 132 -1.75 0.38 -7.92
CA THR A 132 -3.14 0.20 -7.48
C THR A 132 -3.39 -1.24 -7.01
N ASN A 133 -2.90 -2.24 -7.74
CA ASN A 133 -3.02 -3.64 -7.33
C ASN A 133 -2.29 -3.91 -6.01
N TYR A 134 -1.09 -3.35 -5.84
CA TYR A 134 -0.35 -3.42 -4.59
C TYR A 134 -1.14 -2.80 -3.44
N VAL A 135 -1.66 -1.57 -3.60
CA VAL A 135 -2.47 -0.90 -2.57
C VAL A 135 -3.71 -1.71 -2.21
N LEU A 136 -4.43 -2.26 -3.20
CA LEU A 136 -5.62 -3.09 -2.97
C LEU A 136 -5.29 -4.48 -2.39
N THR A 137 -4.02 -4.90 -2.43
CA THR A 137 -3.57 -6.15 -1.78
C THR A 137 -3.08 -5.89 -0.36
N ALA A 138 -2.26 -4.85 -0.17
CA ALA A 138 -1.59 -4.56 1.09
C ALA A 138 -2.40 -3.68 2.05
N PHE A 139 -3.32 -2.85 1.53
CA PHE A 139 -4.17 -1.92 2.27
C PHE A 139 -5.65 -1.95 1.80
N PRO A 140 -6.26 -3.12 1.49
CA PRO A 140 -7.59 -3.21 0.90
C PRO A 140 -8.64 -2.40 1.66
N CYS A 141 -8.83 -2.67 2.95
CA CYS A 141 -9.92 -2.11 3.73
C CYS A 141 -9.61 -0.67 4.14
N PHE A 142 -8.38 -0.41 4.60
CA PHE A 142 -7.92 0.93 4.96
C PHE A 142 -8.06 1.89 3.79
N PHE A 143 -7.54 1.52 2.61
CA PHE A 143 -7.62 2.38 1.42
C PHE A 143 -9.07 2.65 1.05
N LYS A 144 -9.90 1.62 0.94
CA LYS A 144 -11.29 1.78 0.54
C LYS A 144 -12.16 2.54 1.54
N CYS A 145 -11.86 2.48 2.85
CA CYS A 145 -12.53 3.26 3.87
C CYS A 145 -11.93 4.67 4.10
N THR A 146 -10.86 5.04 3.38
CA THR A 146 -10.20 6.35 3.54
C THR A 146 -10.05 7.14 2.23
N GLU A 147 -10.22 6.51 1.05
CA GLU A 147 -9.91 7.13 -0.25
C GLU A 147 -10.71 8.40 -0.54
N THR A 148 -11.94 8.52 -0.02
CA THR A 148 -12.80 9.71 -0.15
C THR A 148 -12.61 10.74 0.97
N ARG A 149 -11.90 10.38 2.05
CA ARG A 149 -11.65 11.22 3.23
C ARG A 149 -10.44 12.14 3.09
N VAL A 150 -9.80 12.12 1.91
CA VAL A 150 -8.61 12.90 1.60
C VAL A 150 -8.80 13.65 0.28
N PRO A 151 -8.28 14.89 0.14
CA PRO A 151 -8.40 15.64 -1.11
C PRO A 151 -7.66 15.00 -2.29
N VAL A 152 -6.56 14.29 -2.00
CA VAL A 152 -5.76 13.53 -2.97
C VAL A 152 -5.32 12.24 -2.30
N ASN A 153 -5.75 11.09 -2.81
CA ASN A 153 -5.32 9.79 -2.28
C ASN A 153 -4.02 9.30 -2.94
N TRP A 154 -3.41 8.23 -2.41
CA TRP A 154 -2.12 7.71 -2.87
C TRP A 154 -2.14 7.22 -4.32
N VAL A 155 -3.21 6.54 -4.74
CA VAL A 155 -3.36 6.06 -6.13
C VAL A 155 -3.46 7.24 -7.08
N GLU A 156 -4.28 8.23 -6.73
CA GLU A 156 -4.42 9.46 -7.49
C GLU A 156 -3.12 10.27 -7.56
N TYR A 157 -2.36 10.35 -6.46
CA TYR A 157 -1.08 11.03 -6.44
C TYR A 157 -0.06 10.37 -7.40
N VAL A 158 0.00 9.03 -7.42
CA VAL A 158 0.84 8.28 -8.36
C VAL A 158 0.34 8.45 -9.81
N ASP A 159 -0.97 8.45 -10.01
CA ASP A 159 -1.59 8.66 -11.33
C ASP A 159 -1.29 10.05 -11.92
N ARG A 160 -1.40 11.10 -11.12
CA ARG A 160 -1.10 12.49 -11.50
C ARG A 160 0.37 12.71 -11.86
N ARG A 161 1.27 11.81 -11.44
CA ARG A 161 2.71 11.86 -11.71
C ARG A 161 3.12 11.07 -12.96
N ARG A 162 2.17 10.53 -13.75
CA ARG A 162 2.48 9.82 -15.01
C ARG A 162 3.42 10.66 -15.89
N GLY A 163 4.57 10.08 -16.24
CA GLY A 163 5.61 10.72 -17.07
C GLY A 163 6.81 11.28 -16.28
N ALA A 164 6.63 11.66 -15.01
CA ALA A 164 7.72 11.97 -14.09
C ALA A 164 8.12 10.66 -13.37
N MET A 165 9.13 9.96 -13.90
CA MET A 165 9.53 8.62 -13.39
C MET A 165 10.96 8.55 -12.86
N ASN A 166 11.61 9.70 -12.71
CA ASN A 166 13.03 9.83 -12.39
C ASN A 166 13.28 10.59 -11.09
N SER A 167 12.38 10.41 -10.11
CA SER A 167 12.47 11.01 -8.79
C SER A 167 12.72 9.94 -7.71
N CYS A 168 13.14 10.34 -6.51
CA CYS A 168 13.37 9.39 -5.41
C CYS A 168 12.07 8.70 -4.98
N PHE A 169 10.94 9.41 -5.06
CA PHE A 169 9.62 8.85 -4.83
C PHE A 169 9.28 7.77 -5.86
N ASP A 170 9.54 8.02 -7.14
CA ASP A 170 9.22 7.06 -8.20
C ASP A 170 10.08 5.78 -8.06
N TRP A 171 11.34 5.91 -7.64
CA TRP A 171 12.18 4.76 -7.30
C TRP A 171 11.67 4.00 -6.08
N ALA A 172 11.12 4.68 -5.05
CA ALA A 172 10.49 4.00 -3.92
C ALA A 172 9.26 3.19 -4.36
N ILE A 173 8.40 3.78 -5.20
CA ILE A 173 7.23 3.08 -5.77
C ILE A 173 7.65 1.87 -6.58
N ARG A 174 8.71 1.99 -7.42
CA ARG A 174 9.28 0.86 -8.17
C ARG A 174 9.81 -0.23 -7.25
N ALA A 175 10.47 0.13 -6.15
CA ALA A 175 10.95 -0.85 -5.18
C ALA A 175 9.79 -1.68 -4.60
N CYS A 176 8.72 -1.03 -4.12
CA CYS A 176 7.55 -1.73 -3.58
C CYS A 176 6.81 -2.56 -4.64
N THR A 177 6.58 -1.99 -5.83
CA THR A 177 5.84 -2.68 -6.91
C THR A 177 6.60 -3.84 -7.53
N LEU A 178 7.93 -3.77 -7.62
CA LEU A 178 8.78 -4.90 -8.03
C LEU A 178 8.81 -5.97 -6.96
N ALA A 179 8.96 -5.62 -5.68
CA ALA A 179 8.88 -6.60 -4.59
C ALA A 179 7.53 -7.32 -4.56
N TYR A 180 6.44 -6.57 -4.72
CA TYR A 180 5.09 -7.12 -4.84
C TYR A 180 4.95 -8.07 -6.04
N SER A 181 5.37 -7.63 -7.23
CA SER A 181 5.27 -8.44 -8.45
C SER A 181 6.16 -9.69 -8.40
N GLY A 182 7.36 -9.55 -7.83
CA GLY A 182 8.31 -10.65 -7.63
C GLY A 182 7.75 -11.72 -6.72
N ALA A 183 7.09 -11.32 -5.62
CA ALA A 183 6.39 -12.24 -4.73
C ALA A 183 5.13 -12.84 -5.37
N LEU A 184 4.33 -12.04 -6.07
CA LEU A 184 3.06 -12.50 -6.67
C LEU A 184 3.27 -13.51 -7.80
N TYR A 185 4.27 -13.28 -8.65
CA TYR A 185 4.54 -14.10 -9.83
C TYR A 185 5.72 -15.07 -9.65
N ASN A 186 6.33 -15.10 -8.46
CA ASN A 186 7.53 -15.90 -8.15
C ASN A 186 8.68 -15.63 -9.13
N ILE A 187 9.06 -14.35 -9.29
CA ILE A 187 10.16 -13.90 -10.16
C ILE A 187 11.32 -13.41 -9.26
N PRO A 188 12.33 -14.24 -8.98
CA PRO A 188 13.42 -13.90 -8.06
C PRO A 188 14.18 -12.64 -8.43
N GLU A 189 14.39 -12.39 -9.72
CA GLU A 189 15.15 -11.26 -10.28
C GLU A 189 14.54 -9.91 -9.87
N PHE A 190 13.21 -9.88 -9.65
CA PHE A 190 12.54 -8.66 -9.22
C PHE A 190 12.90 -8.26 -7.79
N HIS A 191 13.35 -9.19 -6.94
CA HIS A 191 13.80 -8.87 -5.59
C HIS A 191 15.11 -8.09 -5.61
N GLU A 192 16.06 -8.48 -6.48
CA GLU A 192 17.32 -7.75 -6.65
C GLU A 192 17.08 -6.36 -7.24
N ALA A 193 16.20 -6.27 -8.25
CA ALA A 193 15.81 -5.00 -8.84
C ALA A 193 15.11 -4.09 -7.81
N ALA A 194 14.21 -4.64 -6.98
CA ALA A 194 13.52 -3.92 -5.93
C ALA A 194 14.52 -3.32 -4.92
N ARG A 195 15.52 -4.11 -4.48
CA ARG A 195 16.61 -3.64 -3.61
C ARG A 195 17.42 -2.52 -4.25
N ALA A 196 17.76 -2.65 -5.54
CA ALA A 196 18.50 -1.61 -6.26
C ALA A 196 17.73 -0.27 -6.31
N PHE A 197 16.43 -0.31 -6.59
CA PHE A 197 15.58 0.88 -6.56
C PHE A 197 15.40 1.45 -5.15
N TYR A 198 15.27 0.60 -4.13
CA TYR A 198 15.23 1.00 -2.72
C TYR A 198 16.48 1.80 -2.35
N THR A 199 17.68 1.26 -2.62
CA THR A 199 18.95 1.95 -2.33
C THR A 199 19.07 3.26 -3.12
N ARG A 200 18.63 3.28 -4.38
CA ARG A 200 18.65 4.50 -5.19
C ARG A 200 17.71 5.58 -4.62
N SER A 201 16.52 5.18 -4.22
CA SER A 201 15.53 6.05 -3.58
C SER A 201 16.05 6.63 -2.25
N LEU A 202 16.65 5.80 -1.40
CA LEU A 202 17.28 6.25 -0.15
C LEU A 202 18.32 7.35 -0.38
N ARG A 203 19.20 7.21 -1.38
CA ARG A 203 20.21 8.24 -1.71
C ARG A 203 19.55 9.54 -2.20
N GLY A 204 18.48 9.42 -2.99
CA GLY A 204 17.71 10.57 -3.44
C GLY A 204 17.00 11.28 -2.27
N LEU A 205 16.40 10.52 -1.35
CA LEU A 205 15.81 11.07 -0.14
C LEU A 205 16.86 11.76 0.73
N ALA A 206 18.03 11.15 0.91
CA ALA A 206 19.16 11.76 1.63
C ALA A 206 19.58 13.11 1.02
N SER A 207 19.50 13.22 -0.31
CA SER A 207 19.77 14.48 -1.01
C SER A 207 18.67 15.52 -0.78
N LEU A 208 17.39 15.12 -0.78
CA LEU A 208 16.27 16.02 -0.49
C LEU A 208 16.26 16.54 0.94
N ILE A 209 16.67 15.74 1.91
CA ILE A 209 16.67 16.15 3.32
C ILE A 209 17.90 16.98 3.71
N ALA A 210 18.90 17.09 2.82
CA ALA A 210 20.09 17.90 3.05
C ALA A 210 19.82 19.41 2.99
N ASP A 211 18.73 19.82 2.34
CA ASP A 211 18.24 21.20 2.31
C ASP A 211 16.85 21.30 2.95
N GLU A 212 16.66 22.29 3.83
CA GLU A 212 15.43 22.43 4.61
C GLU A 212 14.19 22.66 3.73
N SER A 213 14.35 23.39 2.62
CA SER A 213 13.23 23.70 1.73
C SER A 213 12.74 22.45 1.00
N THR A 214 13.68 21.63 0.50
CA THR A 214 13.35 20.36 -0.14
C THR A 214 12.92 19.29 0.87
N ALA A 215 13.43 19.32 2.10
CA ALA A 215 13.02 18.42 3.18
C ALA A 215 11.53 18.59 3.52
N LYS A 216 11.01 19.82 3.43
CA LYS A 216 9.58 20.12 3.68
C LYS A 216 8.65 19.71 2.53
N SER A 217 9.19 19.25 1.39
CA SER A 217 8.39 18.90 0.21
C SER A 217 7.54 17.63 0.41
N ASP A 218 6.46 17.53 -0.36
CA ASP A 218 5.64 16.30 -0.43
C ASP A 218 6.45 15.11 -0.92
N GLU A 219 7.44 15.35 -1.79
CA GLU A 219 8.30 14.31 -2.31
C GLU A 219 9.17 13.68 -1.22
N ALA A 220 9.77 14.49 -0.34
CA ALA A 220 10.60 13.98 0.76
C ALA A 220 9.79 13.09 1.72
N LEU A 221 8.63 13.59 2.19
CA LEU A 221 7.80 12.85 3.14
C LEU A 221 7.20 11.59 2.51
N SER A 222 6.67 11.69 1.28
CA SER A 222 6.07 10.53 0.61
C SER A 222 7.11 9.46 0.28
N THR A 223 8.32 9.85 -0.13
CA THR A 223 9.44 8.93 -0.35
C THR A 223 9.78 8.21 0.95
N ALA A 224 9.91 8.94 2.07
CA ALA A 224 10.21 8.35 3.37
C ALA A 224 9.15 7.33 3.79
N ILE A 225 7.86 7.65 3.61
CA ILE A 225 6.74 6.74 3.93
C ILE A 225 6.79 5.47 3.07
N VAL A 226 6.99 5.58 1.76
CA VAL A 226 7.04 4.40 0.88
C VAL A 226 8.22 3.50 1.23
N LEU A 227 9.39 4.07 1.55
CA LEU A 227 10.54 3.31 2.02
C LEU A 227 10.31 2.66 3.38
N ALA A 228 9.59 3.32 4.29
CA ALA A 228 9.20 2.72 5.56
C ALA A 228 8.29 1.49 5.37
N VAL A 229 7.37 1.55 4.41
CA VAL A 229 6.51 0.41 4.04
C VAL A 229 7.34 -0.72 3.42
N PHE A 230 8.31 -0.38 2.56
CA PHE A 230 9.25 -1.36 2.01
C PHE A 230 10.00 -2.11 3.14
N GLU A 231 10.52 -1.37 4.12
CA GLU A 231 11.25 -1.95 5.26
C GLU A 231 10.39 -2.83 6.17
N LYS A 232 9.08 -2.58 6.26
CA LYS A 232 8.20 -3.47 7.02
C LYS A 232 8.11 -4.85 6.39
N HIS A 233 7.93 -4.94 5.07
CA HIS A 233 7.83 -6.22 4.36
C HIS A 233 9.18 -6.97 4.28
N HIS A 234 10.29 -6.22 4.20
CA HIS A 234 11.60 -6.81 3.95
C HIS A 234 12.41 -7.00 5.24
N CYS A 235 12.24 -6.12 6.22
CA CYS A 235 13.04 -6.01 7.44
C CYS A 235 14.53 -6.17 7.13
N THR A 236 15.09 -5.25 6.35
CA THR A 236 16.50 -5.35 5.94
C THR A 236 17.43 -5.36 7.15
N GLU A 237 17.02 -4.69 8.23
CA GLU A 237 17.56 -4.74 9.58
C GLU A 237 16.40 -4.75 10.60
N PRO A 238 16.55 -5.38 11.80
CA PRO A 238 15.47 -5.43 12.80
C PRO A 238 14.85 -4.08 13.17
N GLN A 239 15.64 -2.99 13.15
CA GLN A 239 15.21 -1.64 13.54
C GLN A 239 15.04 -0.67 12.35
N ALA A 240 15.22 -1.13 11.11
CA ALA A 240 15.19 -0.25 9.93
C ALA A 240 13.88 0.55 9.82
N TRP A 241 12.74 -0.09 10.10
CA TRP A 241 11.44 0.59 10.04
C TRP A 241 11.27 1.62 11.18
N ILE A 242 11.88 1.40 12.34
CA ILE A 242 11.88 2.36 13.47
C ILE A 242 12.70 3.60 13.09
N HIS A 243 13.87 3.42 12.48
CA HIS A 243 14.66 4.54 11.95
C HIS A 243 13.85 5.37 10.93
N HIS A 244 13.09 4.72 10.06
CA HIS A 244 12.16 5.41 9.17
C HIS A 244 11.04 6.14 9.93
N ALA A 245 10.47 5.54 10.98
CA ALA A 245 9.47 6.18 11.82
C ALA A 245 10.01 7.44 12.50
N HIS A 246 11.26 7.44 12.98
CA HIS A 246 11.95 8.63 13.48
C HIS A 246 12.11 9.70 12.42
N GLY A 247 12.63 9.34 11.24
CA GLY A 247 12.80 10.27 10.13
C GLY A 247 11.46 10.90 9.71
N ILE A 248 10.40 10.11 9.63
CA ILE A 248 9.06 10.60 9.27
C ILE A 248 8.49 11.48 10.38
N ARG A 249 8.66 11.12 11.65
CA ARG A 249 8.31 12.00 12.79
C ARG A 249 9.01 13.35 12.67
N ALA A 250 10.31 13.36 12.39
CA ALA A 250 11.08 14.59 12.22
C ALA A 250 10.57 15.44 11.03
N LEU A 251 10.27 14.80 9.89
CA LEU A 251 9.73 15.49 8.71
C LEU A 251 8.32 16.06 8.95
N LEU A 252 7.45 15.32 9.65
CA LEU A 252 6.11 15.81 10.04
C LEU A 252 6.23 17.03 10.95
N LYS A 253 7.09 16.99 11.97
CA LYS A 253 7.35 18.13 12.85
C LYS A 253 7.95 19.32 12.09
N LEU A 254 8.91 19.08 11.20
CA LEU A 254 9.55 20.12 10.39
C LEU A 254 8.53 20.84 9.47
N ARG A 255 7.59 20.09 8.89
CA ARG A 255 6.53 20.64 8.04
C ARG A 255 5.43 21.35 8.84
N GLY A 256 5.21 20.92 10.07
CA GLY A 256 4.18 21.42 10.97
C GLY A 256 2.76 20.95 10.61
N PRO A 257 1.80 21.03 11.55
CA PRO A 257 0.47 20.42 11.37
C PRO A 257 -0.32 20.97 10.18
N LYS A 258 -0.19 22.28 9.89
CA LYS A 258 -0.93 22.95 8.80
C LYS A 258 -0.61 22.35 7.42
N ALA A 259 0.60 21.84 7.22
CA ALA A 259 1.01 21.20 5.97
C ALA A 259 0.26 19.87 5.68
N HIS A 260 -0.53 19.38 6.63
CA HIS A 260 -1.27 18.12 6.57
C HIS A 260 -2.80 18.30 6.56
N LEU A 261 -3.29 19.55 6.49
CA LEU A 261 -4.73 19.83 6.40
C LEU A 261 -5.30 19.54 5.00
N HIS A 262 -4.52 19.79 3.95
CA HIS A 262 -4.99 19.77 2.56
C HIS A 262 -4.05 18.99 1.64
N GLY A 263 -4.48 18.78 0.40
CA GLY A 263 -3.70 18.11 -0.64
C GLY A 263 -3.27 16.71 -0.25
N PHE A 264 -2.11 16.29 -0.77
CA PHE A 264 -1.54 14.98 -0.50
C PHE A 264 -0.94 14.85 0.91
N GLY A 265 -0.57 15.98 1.51
CA GLY A 265 -0.13 16.07 2.91
C GLY A 265 -1.08 15.41 3.90
N ARG A 266 -2.40 15.52 3.67
CA ARG A 266 -3.43 14.87 4.50
C ARG A 266 -3.40 13.34 4.38
N ALA A 267 -3.24 12.81 3.16
CA ALA A 267 -3.17 11.36 2.95
C ALA A 267 -1.90 10.74 3.55
N MET A 268 -0.77 11.44 3.47
CA MET A 268 0.48 11.02 4.13
C MET A 268 0.33 10.97 5.65
N TYR A 269 -0.32 11.97 6.24
CA TYR A 269 -0.58 12.02 7.68
C TYR A 269 -1.52 10.90 8.14
N ILE A 270 -2.64 10.71 7.44
CA ILE A 270 -3.67 9.71 7.81
C ILE A 270 -3.14 8.28 7.73
N VAL A 271 -2.33 7.94 6.72
CA VAL A 271 -1.80 6.58 6.58
C VAL A 271 -0.73 6.24 7.62
N TYR A 272 0.07 7.24 8.04
CA TYR A 272 1.26 6.97 8.87
C TYR A 272 1.03 7.16 10.38
N ARG A 273 -0.02 7.88 10.80
CA ARG A 273 -0.38 8.05 12.22
C ARG A 273 -0.46 6.73 13.03
N PRO A 274 -1.03 5.60 12.53
CA PRO A 274 -1.06 4.35 13.29
C PRO A 274 0.35 3.80 13.57
N ILE A 275 1.23 3.94 12.58
CA ILE A 275 2.61 3.44 12.65
C ILE A 275 3.42 4.22 13.69
N LEU A 276 3.18 5.53 13.81
CA LEU A 276 3.83 6.39 14.79
C LEU A 276 3.39 6.07 16.22
N ILE A 277 2.14 5.64 16.42
CA ILE A 277 1.65 5.19 17.73
C ILE A 277 2.36 3.89 18.13
N ALA A 278 2.45 2.92 17.20
CA ALA A 278 3.16 1.66 17.44
C ALA A 278 4.65 1.90 17.76
N ALA A 279 5.33 2.75 16.98
CA ALA A 279 6.72 3.11 17.23
C ALA A 279 6.92 3.74 18.62
N ALA A 280 6.05 4.68 19.01
CA ALA A 280 6.11 5.33 20.32
C ALA A 280 5.97 4.32 21.48
N LEU A 281 5.07 3.33 21.36
CA LEU A 281 4.93 2.27 22.37
C LEU A 281 6.21 1.42 22.51
N ILE A 282 6.80 1.02 21.38
CA ILE A 282 8.01 0.20 21.34
C ILE A 282 9.21 0.95 21.92
N GLU A 283 9.33 2.23 21.58
CA GLU A 283 10.39 3.11 22.07
C GLU A 283 10.21 3.51 23.54
N GLY A 284 9.00 3.31 24.09
CA GLY A 284 8.65 3.78 25.42
C GLY A 284 8.52 5.30 25.51
N GLU A 285 8.19 5.95 24.39
CA GLU A 285 8.06 7.39 24.26
C GLU A 285 6.60 7.83 24.15
N ALA A 286 6.34 9.09 24.50
CA ALA A 286 5.04 9.70 24.21
C ALA A 286 4.89 9.92 22.70
N CYS A 287 3.69 9.70 22.16
CA CYS A 287 3.43 9.98 20.76
C CYS A 287 3.20 11.49 20.57
N PHE A 288 4.03 12.13 19.76
CA PHE A 288 3.94 13.59 19.53
C PHE A 288 2.58 14.04 18.97
N LEU A 289 1.78 13.12 18.41
CA LEU A 289 0.44 13.40 17.93
C LEU A 289 -0.54 13.77 19.05
N GLU A 290 -0.17 13.56 20.32
CA GLU A 290 -0.93 14.04 21.49
C GLU A 290 -0.70 15.53 21.79
N GLU A 291 0.33 16.15 21.19
CA GLU A 291 0.64 17.57 21.40
C GLU A 291 -0.54 18.45 20.89
N PRO A 292 -0.85 19.59 21.56
CA PRO A 292 -2.08 20.36 21.29
C PRO A 292 -2.29 20.77 19.84
N GLU A 293 -1.22 21.09 19.13
CA GLU A 293 -1.25 21.50 17.72
C GLU A 293 -1.64 20.34 16.78
N TRP A 294 -1.24 19.11 17.10
CA TRP A 294 -1.61 17.90 16.36
C TRP A 294 -3.01 17.42 16.75
N HIS A 295 -3.42 17.62 18.01
CA HIS A 295 -4.80 17.43 18.42
C HIS A 295 -5.75 18.33 17.62
N SER A 296 -5.44 19.63 17.53
CA SER A 296 -6.23 20.59 16.74
C SER A 296 -6.26 20.22 15.26
N LEU A 297 -5.17 19.72 14.68
CA LEU A 297 -5.16 19.18 13.33
C LEU A 297 -6.17 18.03 13.17
N ASN A 298 -6.16 17.06 14.08
CA ASN A 298 -7.11 15.93 14.01
C ASN A 298 -8.57 16.39 14.12
N GLU A 299 -8.88 17.36 14.99
CA GLU A 299 -10.23 17.94 15.10
C GLU A 299 -10.67 18.66 13.82
N GLN A 300 -9.77 19.44 13.22
CA GLN A 300 -10.04 20.11 11.94
C GLN A 300 -10.28 19.10 10.82
N ILE A 301 -9.49 18.02 10.77
CA ILE A 301 -9.68 16.93 9.80
C ILE A 301 -11.05 16.26 9.98
N SER A 302 -11.43 15.89 11.21
CA SER A 302 -12.74 15.30 11.47
C SER A 302 -13.88 16.27 11.12
N THR A 303 -13.73 17.56 11.44
CA THR A 303 -14.73 18.59 11.12
C THR A 303 -14.90 18.78 9.62
N ASP A 304 -13.82 18.76 8.85
CA ASP A 304 -13.89 18.85 7.39
C ASP A 304 -14.52 17.61 6.77
N ASN A 305 -14.15 16.43 7.26
CA ASN A 305 -14.71 15.17 6.78
C ASN A 305 -16.22 15.07 7.10
N ALA A 306 -16.67 15.61 8.24
CA ALA A 306 -18.08 15.68 8.61
C ALA A 306 -18.94 16.54 7.66
N LYS A 307 -18.32 17.44 6.88
CA LYS A 307 -19.01 18.26 5.87
C LYS A 307 -19.20 17.53 4.54
N LEU A 308 -18.54 16.39 4.34
CA LEU A 308 -18.62 15.63 3.09
C LEU A 308 -19.98 14.91 2.97
N PRO A 309 -20.52 14.77 1.74
CA PRO A 309 -21.83 14.16 1.51
C PRO A 309 -21.88 12.65 1.82
N ASP A 310 -20.73 11.99 1.87
CA ASP A 310 -20.52 10.59 2.25
C ASP A 310 -20.08 10.42 3.71
N SER A 311 -20.08 11.50 4.50
CA SER A 311 -19.78 11.44 5.93
C SER A 311 -20.75 10.51 6.68
N SER A 312 -20.22 9.82 7.69
CA SER A 312 -21.01 8.89 8.49
C SER A 312 -20.66 8.99 9.97
N LEU A 313 -21.61 8.64 10.84
CA LEU A 313 -21.36 8.49 12.27
C LEU A 313 -20.20 7.50 12.52
N TYR A 314 -20.13 6.43 11.72
CA TYR A 314 -19.06 5.45 11.80
C TYR A 314 -17.67 6.09 11.67
N THR A 315 -17.46 6.93 10.64
CA THR A 315 -16.17 7.59 10.44
C THR A 315 -15.78 8.54 11.57
N ASP A 316 -16.74 9.20 12.21
CA ASP A 316 -16.49 10.03 13.40
C ASP A 316 -16.06 9.17 14.61
N VAL A 317 -16.76 8.05 14.85
CA VAL A 317 -16.44 7.10 15.93
C VAL A 317 -15.02 6.54 15.75
N VAL A 318 -14.61 6.23 14.50
CA VAL A 318 -13.23 5.85 14.15
C VAL A 318 -12.21 6.90 14.56
N ASP A 319 -12.44 8.16 14.16
CA ASP A 319 -11.47 9.22 14.42
C ASP A 319 -11.43 9.57 15.92
N ARG A 320 -12.54 9.47 16.66
CA ARG A 320 -12.57 9.58 18.13
C ARG A 320 -11.78 8.47 18.81
N GLY A 321 -11.95 7.22 18.38
CA GLY A 321 -11.19 6.07 18.87
C GLY A 321 -9.68 6.30 18.74
N LEU A 322 -9.25 6.78 17.57
CA LEU A 322 -7.84 7.08 17.35
C LEU A 322 -7.32 8.18 18.28
N ARG A 323 -8.09 9.26 18.50
CA ARG A 323 -7.68 10.36 19.39
C ARG A 323 -7.43 9.90 20.82
N GLU A 324 -8.19 8.90 21.30
CA GLU A 324 -7.94 8.29 22.60
C GLU A 324 -6.72 7.36 22.58
N ILE A 325 -6.55 6.55 21.53
CA ILE A 325 -5.42 5.62 21.38
C ILE A 325 -4.07 6.35 21.29
N ILE A 326 -4.02 7.54 20.68
CA ILE A 326 -2.82 8.37 20.59
C ILE A 326 -2.21 8.70 21.96
N LYS A 327 -3.02 8.74 23.04
CA LYS A 327 -2.58 9.09 24.40
C LYS A 327 -1.88 7.93 25.13
N ILE A 328 -2.12 6.69 24.68
CA ILE A 328 -1.65 5.47 25.38
C ILE A 328 -0.13 5.41 25.52
N PRO A 329 0.69 5.70 24.49
CA PRO A 329 2.14 5.72 24.63
C PRO A 329 2.61 6.71 25.73
N GLY A 330 1.97 7.87 25.82
CA GLY A 330 2.25 8.87 26.86
C GLY A 330 1.88 8.39 28.26
N TYR A 331 0.81 7.60 28.43
CA TYR A 331 0.49 6.97 29.72
C TYR A 331 1.50 5.89 30.11
N VAL A 332 1.90 5.04 29.16
CA VAL A 332 2.93 4.00 29.37
C VAL A 332 4.24 4.63 29.84
N LYS A 333 4.70 5.69 29.15
CA LYS A 333 5.91 6.43 29.54
C LYS A 333 5.81 7.00 30.96
N ARG A 334 4.73 7.74 31.25
CA ARG A 334 4.51 8.37 32.56
C ARG A 334 4.45 7.36 33.70
N ILE A 335 3.87 6.18 33.49
CA ILE A 335 3.87 5.13 34.51
C ILE A 335 5.29 4.59 34.74
N ARG A 336 6.06 4.32 33.69
CA ARG A 336 7.45 3.85 33.84
C ARG A 336 8.29 4.86 34.62
N GLU A 337 8.16 6.15 34.30
CA GLU A 337 8.83 7.24 35.01
C GLU A 337 8.35 7.33 36.47
N LEU A 338 7.04 7.24 36.71
CA LEU A 338 6.44 7.27 38.05
C LEU A 338 6.94 6.12 38.94
N LEU A 339 7.08 4.91 38.36
CA LEU A 339 7.58 3.74 39.08
C LEU A 339 9.07 3.84 39.46
N ALA A 340 9.84 4.67 38.75
CA ALA A 340 11.23 4.94 39.08
C ALA A 340 11.42 5.98 40.20
N LEU A 341 10.36 6.69 40.61
CA LEU A 341 10.42 7.73 41.64
C LEU A 341 10.30 7.16 43.07
N PRO A 342 10.83 7.88 44.08
CA PRO A 342 10.59 7.56 45.48
C PRO A 342 9.10 7.57 45.85
N LEU A 343 8.69 6.70 46.77
CA LEU A 343 7.28 6.51 47.18
C LEU A 343 6.56 7.82 47.56
N THR A 344 7.26 8.77 48.19
CA THR A 344 6.70 10.06 48.62
C THR A 344 6.31 10.97 47.46
N GLN A 345 7.06 10.93 46.35
CA GLN A 345 6.75 11.69 45.13
C GLN A 345 5.67 10.95 44.33
N ARG A 346 5.76 9.62 44.27
CA ARG A 346 4.78 8.76 43.61
C ARG A 346 3.36 8.99 44.14
N ALA A 347 3.19 9.03 45.47
CA ALA A 347 1.88 9.25 46.10
C ALA A 347 1.18 10.55 45.68
N LYS A 348 1.93 11.57 45.23
CA LYS A 348 1.36 12.84 44.75
C LYS A 348 0.96 12.80 43.28
N LEU A 349 1.71 12.08 42.46
CA LEU A 349 1.55 12.04 41.00
C LEU A 349 0.64 10.91 40.53
N GLU A 350 0.49 9.86 41.33
CA GLU A 350 -0.31 8.67 41.01
C GLU A 350 -1.81 8.97 40.85
N PRO A 351 -2.49 9.70 41.77
CA PRO A 351 -3.93 9.95 41.64
C PRO A 351 -4.35 10.68 40.35
N PRO A 352 -3.73 11.81 39.93
CA PRO A 352 -4.13 12.48 38.70
C PRO A 352 -3.81 11.68 37.44
N LEU A 353 -2.75 10.86 37.47
CA LEU A 353 -2.41 9.96 36.36
C LEU A 353 -3.45 8.85 36.23
N LEU A 354 -3.81 8.20 37.35
CA LEU A 354 -4.84 7.17 37.38
C LEU A 354 -6.19 7.72 36.89
N GLN A 355 -6.58 8.92 37.34
CA GLN A 355 -7.81 9.57 36.87
C GLN A 355 -7.80 9.79 35.35
N SER A 356 -6.67 10.22 34.79
CA SER A 356 -6.53 10.44 33.35
C SER A 356 -6.64 9.14 32.54
N ILE A 357 -6.02 8.06 33.02
CA ILE A 357 -6.08 6.73 32.41
C ILE A 357 -7.52 6.19 32.47
N GLN A 358 -8.19 6.31 33.62
CA GLN A 358 -9.58 5.89 33.78
C GLN A 358 -10.53 6.68 32.87
N ALA A 359 -10.30 7.98 32.68
CA ALA A 359 -11.09 8.81 31.78
C ALA A 359 -10.96 8.35 30.32
N THR A 360 -9.74 8.13 29.82
CA THR A 360 -9.52 7.60 28.46
C THR A 360 -10.06 6.19 28.30
N ARG A 361 -9.95 5.33 29.32
CA ARG A 361 -10.56 4.00 29.35
C ARG A 361 -12.09 4.07 29.24
N ALA A 362 -12.73 4.94 30.01
CA ALA A 362 -14.18 5.14 29.94
C ALA A 362 -14.62 5.68 28.56
N ALA A 363 -13.85 6.62 28.00
CA ALA A 363 -14.10 7.14 26.66
C ALA A 363 -14.01 6.04 25.58
N LEU A 364 -12.97 5.21 25.61
CA LEU A 364 -12.82 4.10 24.66
C LEU A 364 -13.92 3.04 24.80
N ARG A 365 -14.44 2.79 26.01
CA ARG A 365 -15.60 1.90 26.22
C ARG A 365 -16.88 2.47 25.61
N GLY A 366 -17.10 3.77 25.78
CA GLY A 366 -18.20 4.49 25.11
C GLY A 366 -18.09 4.35 23.60
N ILE A 367 -16.90 4.64 23.06
CA ILE A 367 -16.58 4.52 21.63
C ILE A 367 -16.80 3.08 21.13
N HIS A 368 -16.37 2.05 21.86
CA HIS A 368 -16.61 0.64 21.51
C HIS A 368 -18.11 0.31 21.37
N THR A 369 -18.93 0.84 22.28
CA THR A 369 -20.39 0.66 22.23
C THR A 369 -20.99 1.40 21.03
N GLU A 370 -20.56 2.65 20.80
CA GLU A 370 -20.98 3.45 19.65
C GLU A 370 -20.54 2.83 18.30
N PHE A 371 -19.41 2.12 18.26
CA PHE A 371 -18.98 1.36 17.09
C PHE A 371 -20.02 0.31 16.71
N GLY A 372 -20.47 -0.51 17.66
CA GLY A 372 -21.48 -1.53 17.41
C GLY A 372 -22.78 -0.95 16.84
N VAL A 373 -23.22 0.20 17.39
CA VAL A 373 -24.41 0.92 16.92
C VAL A 373 -24.17 1.51 15.52
N SER A 374 -23.06 2.21 15.30
CA SER A 374 -22.77 2.88 14.02
C SER A 374 -22.56 1.88 12.87
N ILE A 375 -21.92 0.73 13.12
CA ILE A 375 -21.81 -0.39 12.16
C ILE A 375 -23.22 -0.89 11.79
N SER A 376 -24.08 -1.12 12.78
CA SER A 376 -25.45 -1.60 12.57
C SER A 376 -26.29 -0.60 11.76
N MET A 377 -26.19 0.70 12.07
CA MET A 377 -26.85 1.76 11.32
C MET A 377 -26.35 1.84 9.88
N LEU A 378 -25.03 1.74 9.67
CA LEU A 378 -24.45 1.80 8.34
C LEU A 378 -24.90 0.61 7.48
N ARG A 379 -24.92 -0.61 8.04
CA ARG A 379 -25.46 -1.82 7.38
C ARG A 379 -26.92 -1.64 6.96
N ALA A 380 -27.76 -1.10 7.84
CA ALA A 380 -29.16 -0.82 7.52
C ALA A 380 -29.31 0.25 6.41
N GLY A 381 -28.39 1.21 6.33
CA GLY A 381 -28.37 2.24 5.28
C GLY A 381 -27.91 1.75 3.91
N HIS A 382 -26.95 0.81 3.86
CA HIS A 382 -26.43 0.20 2.62
C HIS A 382 -27.45 -0.66 1.88
N ALA A 383 -28.58 -1.03 2.52
CA ALA A 383 -29.68 -1.74 1.87
C ALA A 383 -30.44 -0.90 0.81
N LYS A 384 -30.14 0.40 0.66
CA LYS A 384 -30.75 1.26 -0.37
C LYS A 384 -29.75 1.54 -1.52
N PRO A 385 -30.03 1.12 -2.76
CA PRO A 385 -29.10 1.32 -3.88
C PRO A 385 -28.99 2.80 -4.26
N ARG A 386 -27.81 3.39 -4.06
CA ARG A 386 -27.41 4.65 -4.72
C ARG A 386 -26.61 4.30 -5.98
N GLY A 387 -26.94 4.97 -7.09
CA GLY A 387 -26.63 4.52 -8.45
C GLY A 387 -25.15 4.53 -8.88
N PHE A 388 -24.88 3.71 -9.90
CA PHE A 388 -23.73 3.55 -10.84
C PHE A 388 -22.27 3.63 -10.35
N ILE A 389 -21.96 4.27 -9.21
CA ILE A 389 -20.75 3.98 -8.42
C ILE A 389 -21.24 3.05 -7.31
N GLY A 390 -20.96 1.76 -7.43
CA GLY A 390 -21.51 0.76 -6.51
C GLY A 390 -21.16 1.07 -5.05
N PRO A 391 -21.99 0.65 -4.08
CA PRO A 391 -21.65 0.75 -2.67
C PRO A 391 -20.28 0.12 -2.40
N LEU A 392 -19.53 0.66 -1.43
CA LEU A 392 -18.31 0.03 -0.91
C LEU A 392 -18.60 -1.47 -0.70
N PRO A 393 -17.88 -2.38 -1.37
CA PRO A 393 -18.13 -3.80 -1.18
C PRO A 393 -18.09 -4.16 0.30
N GLU A 394 -19.12 -4.89 0.75
CA GLU A 394 -19.37 -5.17 2.16
C GLU A 394 -18.13 -5.73 2.88
N PHE A 395 -17.36 -6.59 2.20
CA PHE A 395 -16.15 -7.19 2.76
C PHE A 395 -15.09 -6.19 3.20
N PHE A 396 -14.90 -5.06 2.48
CA PHE A 396 -13.91 -4.05 2.87
C PHE A 396 -14.37 -3.34 4.15
N PHE A 397 -15.66 -3.01 4.23
CA PHE A 397 -16.22 -2.35 5.40
C PHE A 397 -16.19 -3.25 6.63
N GLU A 398 -16.54 -4.53 6.47
CA GLU A 398 -16.52 -5.51 7.54
C GLU A 398 -15.09 -5.77 8.03
N GLY A 399 -14.14 -5.94 7.11
CA GLY A 399 -12.72 -6.09 7.44
C GLY A 399 -12.19 -4.86 8.20
N TYR A 400 -12.43 -3.66 7.68
CA TYR A 400 -12.01 -2.42 8.33
C TYR A 400 -12.61 -2.28 9.73
N SER A 401 -13.90 -2.57 9.88
CA SER A 401 -14.60 -2.52 11.18
C SER A 401 -14.06 -3.53 12.18
N ALA A 402 -13.80 -4.77 11.74
CA ALA A 402 -13.22 -5.80 12.58
C ALA A 402 -11.83 -5.40 13.09
N HIS A 403 -10.98 -4.83 12.21
CA HIS A 403 -9.66 -4.34 12.59
C HIS A 403 -9.74 -3.16 13.58
N VAL A 404 -10.63 -2.19 13.34
CA VAL A 404 -10.82 -1.06 14.25
C VAL A 404 -11.29 -1.54 15.63
N THR A 405 -12.27 -2.45 15.68
CA THR A 405 -12.74 -3.05 16.95
C THR A 405 -11.61 -3.77 17.67
N ARG A 406 -10.80 -4.57 16.96
CA ARG A 406 -9.62 -5.24 17.52
C ARG A 406 -8.60 -4.24 18.08
N GLY A 407 -8.34 -3.14 17.36
CA GLY A 407 -7.47 -2.06 17.82
C GLY A 407 -7.96 -1.41 19.12
N VAL A 408 -9.27 -1.09 19.19
CA VAL A 408 -9.89 -0.56 20.42
C VAL A 408 -9.79 -1.55 21.58
N HIS A 409 -9.99 -2.84 21.33
CA HIS A 409 -9.86 -3.86 22.35
C HIS A 409 -8.42 -3.97 22.88
N SER A 410 -7.42 -4.04 22.00
CA SER A 410 -6.00 -4.05 22.39
C SER A 410 -5.62 -2.79 23.17
N ALA A 411 -6.14 -1.62 22.79
CA ALA A 411 -5.94 -0.37 23.51
C ALA A 411 -6.56 -0.39 24.93
N LEU A 412 -7.79 -0.90 25.06
CA LEU A 412 -8.44 -1.08 26.37
C LEU A 412 -7.65 -2.03 27.26
N LEU A 413 -7.12 -3.12 26.71
CA LEU A 413 -6.28 -4.07 27.45
C LEU A 413 -5.01 -3.41 27.99
N ILE A 414 -4.34 -2.58 27.18
CA ILE A 414 -3.18 -1.81 27.66
C ILE A 414 -3.59 -0.89 28.81
N LEU A 415 -4.70 -0.16 28.69
CA LEU A 415 -5.20 0.72 29.75
C LEU A 415 -5.58 -0.06 31.01
N ASP A 416 -6.15 -1.25 30.90
CA ASP A 416 -6.41 -2.14 32.03
C ASP A 416 -5.11 -2.49 32.76
N TYR A 417 -4.04 -2.82 32.03
CA TYR A 417 -2.73 -3.06 32.65
C TYR A 417 -2.20 -1.84 33.38
N LEU A 418 -2.32 -0.66 32.79
CA LEU A 418 -1.92 0.59 33.43
C LEU A 418 -2.72 0.86 34.71
N VAL A 419 -4.02 0.57 34.71
CA VAL A 419 -4.85 0.66 35.93
C VAL A 419 -4.39 -0.35 36.98
N VAL A 420 -4.15 -1.61 36.63
CA VAL A 420 -3.67 -2.64 37.60
C VAL A 420 -2.33 -2.26 38.23
N MET A 421 -1.44 -1.61 37.47
CA MET A 421 -0.14 -1.18 37.98
C MET A 421 -0.23 -0.02 38.98
N LEU A 422 -1.28 0.80 38.91
CA LEU A 422 -1.52 1.91 39.83
C LEU A 422 -2.52 1.56 40.94
N ASP A 423 -3.48 0.68 40.67
CA ASP A 423 -4.48 0.18 41.61
C ASP A 423 -4.56 -1.36 41.53
N PRO A 424 -3.69 -2.08 42.27
CA PRO A 424 -3.65 -3.55 42.25
C PRO A 424 -4.97 -4.23 42.68
N SER A 425 -5.85 -3.52 43.38
CA SER A 425 -7.15 -4.07 43.79
C SER A 425 -8.04 -4.46 42.60
N GLN A 426 -7.84 -3.81 41.45
CA GLN A 426 -8.59 -4.04 40.22
C GLN A 426 -8.15 -5.27 39.43
N ARG A 427 -7.08 -5.97 39.83
CA ARG A 427 -6.52 -7.12 39.11
C ARG A 427 -7.51 -8.27 38.92
N SER A 428 -8.49 -8.40 39.81
CA SER A 428 -9.52 -9.47 39.75
C SER A 428 -10.79 -9.09 38.99
N THR A 429 -11.04 -7.79 38.81
CA THR A 429 -12.28 -7.25 38.22
C THR A 429 -12.12 -6.98 36.73
N LEU A 430 -11.01 -6.35 36.32
CA LEU A 430 -10.80 -5.88 34.94
C LEU A 430 -10.82 -7.00 33.89
N PRO A 431 -10.18 -8.18 34.09
CA PRO A 431 -10.26 -9.27 33.11
C PRO A 431 -11.70 -9.75 32.85
N LYS A 432 -12.57 -9.71 33.86
CA LYS A 432 -13.98 -10.11 33.74
C LYS A 432 -14.78 -9.10 32.92
N GLU A 433 -14.50 -7.81 33.11
CA GLU A 433 -15.14 -6.76 32.31
C GLU A 433 -14.71 -6.82 30.83
N SER A 434 -13.45 -7.15 30.56
CA SER A 434 -12.94 -7.26 29.19
C SER A 434 -13.51 -8.47 28.45
N LEU A 435 -13.72 -9.59 29.14
CA LEU A 435 -14.47 -10.74 28.59
C LEU A 435 -15.93 -10.39 28.22
N GLN A 436 -16.59 -9.53 28.99
CA GLN A 436 -17.96 -9.09 28.69
C GLN A 436 -18.03 -8.20 27.43
N LEU A 437 -16.95 -7.47 27.12
CA LEU A 437 -16.87 -6.63 25.91
C LEU A 437 -16.68 -7.45 24.63
N CYS A 438 -16.11 -8.66 24.71
CA CYS A 438 -15.81 -9.50 23.54
C CYS A 438 -17.03 -10.19 22.89
N GLY A 439 -18.18 -10.31 23.57
CA GLY A 439 -19.30 -11.11 23.06
C GLY A 439 -18.96 -12.60 22.84
N PRO A 440 -19.94 -13.46 22.49
CA PRO A 440 -19.63 -14.83 22.08
C PRO A 440 -18.91 -14.78 20.72
N SER A 441 -17.71 -15.37 20.65
CA SER A 441 -16.91 -15.47 19.44
C SER A 441 -17.69 -16.13 18.31
N SER A 442 -17.69 -15.50 17.13
CA SER A 442 -18.20 -16.12 15.90
C SER A 442 -17.34 -17.32 15.50
N PRO A 443 -17.88 -18.39 14.89
CA PRO A 443 -17.17 -19.66 14.70
C PRO A 443 -16.04 -19.66 13.65
N THR A 444 -15.71 -18.51 13.05
CA THR A 444 -14.80 -18.40 11.90
C THR A 444 -13.39 -17.96 12.23
N ASP A 445 -13.06 -17.69 13.50
CA ASP A 445 -11.66 -17.50 13.93
C ASP A 445 -10.95 -18.84 14.09
N THR A 446 -10.74 -19.53 12.97
CA THR A 446 -9.77 -20.63 12.85
C THR A 446 -8.45 -20.07 12.33
N LEU A 447 -7.81 -19.23 13.15
CA LEU A 447 -6.37 -19.05 13.09
C LEU A 447 -5.79 -19.97 14.17
N SER A 448 -5.07 -20.98 13.70
CA SER A 448 -4.37 -22.00 14.48
C SER A 448 -3.66 -21.43 15.71
N PRO A 449 -3.79 -22.07 16.90
CA PRO A 449 -3.08 -21.66 18.09
C PRO A 449 -1.58 -21.91 17.87
N THR A 450 -0.78 -20.85 17.85
CA THR A 450 0.67 -21.00 18.00
C THR A 450 1.00 -21.20 19.48
N PRO A 451 1.99 -22.05 19.81
CA PRO A 451 2.16 -22.61 21.15
C PRO A 451 2.94 -21.63 22.05
N SER A 452 2.22 -20.75 22.73
CA SER A 452 2.62 -20.19 24.02
C SER A 452 1.38 -19.51 24.59
N ASP A 453 0.61 -20.28 25.36
CA ASP A 453 -0.49 -19.79 26.20
C ASP A 453 0.14 -19.03 27.39
N ASP A 454 0.89 -17.97 27.09
CA ASP A 454 1.42 -17.05 28.09
C ASP A 454 0.25 -16.15 28.49
N SER A 455 -0.39 -16.50 29.61
CA SER A 455 -1.39 -15.65 30.26
C SER A 455 -0.85 -14.21 30.28
N PRO A 456 -1.56 -13.23 29.70
CA PRO A 456 -0.99 -11.91 29.43
C PRO A 456 -0.81 -11.08 30.71
N MET A 457 -1.24 -11.65 31.85
CA MET A 457 -0.95 -11.22 33.21
C MET A 457 -0.41 -12.42 34.01
N THR A 458 0.58 -12.17 34.86
CA THR A 458 1.08 -13.15 35.83
C THR A 458 0.02 -13.52 36.89
N PRO A 459 0.15 -14.66 37.59
CA PRO A 459 -0.80 -15.10 38.62
C PRO A 459 -0.93 -14.10 39.79
N PRO A 460 -2.08 -14.04 40.48
CA PRO A 460 -2.23 -13.25 41.70
C PRO A 460 -1.29 -13.75 42.80
N GLY A 461 -0.46 -12.88 43.38
CA GLY A 461 0.41 -13.22 44.51
C GLY A 461 1.87 -13.54 44.18
N SER A 462 2.32 -13.32 42.93
CA SER A 462 3.74 -13.37 42.60
C SER A 462 4.56 -12.39 43.45
N PRO A 463 5.77 -12.76 43.89
CA PRO A 463 6.61 -11.92 44.75
C PRO A 463 7.27 -10.73 44.03
N GLY A 464 7.34 -10.75 42.69
CA GLY A 464 8.05 -9.75 41.90
C GLY A 464 7.31 -8.42 41.69
N GLN A 465 8.05 -7.39 41.31
CA GLN A 465 7.47 -6.09 40.97
C GLN A 465 6.89 -6.15 39.54
N PRO A 466 5.61 -5.78 39.32
CA PRO A 466 5.00 -5.87 38.00
C PRO A 466 5.65 -4.87 37.04
N GLN A 467 6.18 -5.38 35.92
CA GLN A 467 6.80 -4.61 34.85
C GLN A 467 5.98 -4.72 33.57
N LEU A 468 5.72 -3.58 32.92
CA LEU A 468 5.07 -3.53 31.62
C LEU A 468 6.08 -3.71 30.49
N VAL A 469 6.04 -4.87 29.84
CA VAL A 469 6.87 -5.20 28.68
C VAL A 469 6.09 -4.92 27.41
N VAL A 470 6.72 -4.17 26.49
CA VAL A 470 6.18 -3.88 25.16
C VAL A 470 7.14 -4.46 24.13
N GLU A 471 6.67 -5.43 23.36
CA GLU A 471 7.44 -6.08 22.29
C GLU A 471 6.95 -5.61 20.92
N SER A 472 7.88 -5.47 19.98
CA SER A 472 7.53 -5.23 18.58
C SER A 472 7.06 -6.52 17.92
N LEU A 473 5.96 -6.46 17.18
CA LEU A 473 5.51 -7.52 16.27
C LEU A 473 5.96 -7.29 14.83
N ILE A 474 6.74 -6.23 14.58
CA ILE A 474 7.31 -5.89 13.28
C ILE A 474 8.79 -6.27 13.32
N THR A 475 9.05 -7.57 13.17
CA THR A 475 10.39 -8.18 13.29
C THR A 475 10.71 -9.04 12.06
N PRO A 476 11.98 -9.36 11.82
CA PRO A 476 12.36 -10.26 10.71
C PRO A 476 11.67 -11.63 10.74
N THR A 477 11.30 -12.11 11.92
CA THR A 477 10.65 -13.42 12.13
C THR A 477 9.13 -13.39 11.94
N LEU A 478 8.48 -12.26 12.21
CA LEU A 478 7.02 -12.12 12.16
C LEU A 478 6.53 -11.34 10.93
N LYS A 479 7.44 -10.75 10.15
CA LYS A 479 7.08 -9.96 8.96
C LYS A 479 6.29 -10.78 7.95
N GLN A 480 5.38 -10.09 7.26
CA GLN A 480 4.64 -10.66 6.14
C GLN A 480 5.01 -9.97 4.82
N GLY A 481 4.97 -10.74 3.74
CA GLY A 481 5.33 -10.27 2.41
C GLY A 481 4.37 -9.21 1.85
N PRO A 482 4.77 -8.52 0.76
CA PRO A 482 3.98 -7.44 0.16
C PRO A 482 2.68 -7.89 -0.51
N THR A 483 2.42 -9.20 -0.59
CA THR A 483 1.20 -9.83 -1.14
C THR A 483 0.17 -10.19 -0.06
N THR A 484 0.37 -9.73 1.17
CA THR A 484 -0.52 -9.95 2.32
C THR A 484 -1.21 -8.65 2.73
N ASP A 485 -2.31 -8.74 3.46
CA ASP A 485 -3.06 -7.62 4.03
C ASP A 485 -2.45 -7.10 5.35
N TRP A 486 -1.23 -7.53 5.72
CA TRP A 486 -0.63 -7.22 7.01
C TRP A 486 -0.54 -5.71 7.32
N MET A 487 -0.26 -4.90 6.30
CA MET A 487 -0.22 -3.44 6.44
C MET A 487 -1.62 -2.84 6.66
N ASP A 488 -2.65 -3.44 6.09
CA ASP A 488 -4.07 -3.10 6.31
C ASP A 488 -4.46 -3.31 7.76
N GLN A 489 -4.08 -4.48 8.32
CA GLN A 489 -4.33 -4.83 9.72
C GLN A 489 -3.62 -3.84 10.64
N LEU A 490 -2.32 -3.60 10.42
CA LEU A 490 -1.53 -2.69 11.22
C LEU A 490 -2.07 -1.25 11.21
N THR A 491 -2.49 -0.75 10.05
CA THR A 491 -3.03 0.61 9.92
C THR A 491 -4.45 0.74 10.47
N SER A 492 -5.32 -0.24 10.20
CA SER A 492 -6.72 -0.22 10.61
C SER A 492 -6.92 -0.51 12.11
N THR A 493 -6.02 -1.26 12.75
CA THR A 493 -5.97 -1.43 14.21
C THR A 493 -5.35 -0.24 14.95
N MET A 494 -5.12 0.87 14.25
CA MET A 494 -4.53 2.09 14.83
C MET A 494 -3.12 1.85 15.41
N GLY A 495 -2.39 0.89 14.84
CA GLY A 495 -1.03 0.53 15.25
C GLY A 495 -0.97 -0.54 16.32
N MET A 496 -2.10 -0.95 16.90
CA MET A 496 -2.11 -1.88 18.03
C MET A 496 -1.65 -3.29 17.66
N ASP A 497 -1.87 -3.76 16.43
CA ASP A 497 -1.32 -5.04 15.96
C ASP A 497 0.21 -4.98 15.70
N GLY A 498 0.83 -3.81 15.83
CA GLY A 498 2.28 -3.64 15.72
C GLY A 498 3.05 -3.98 17.01
N VAL A 499 2.33 -4.18 18.12
CA VAL A 499 2.92 -4.36 19.45
C VAL A 499 2.25 -5.49 20.22
N ARG A 500 2.99 -6.09 21.13
CA ARG A 500 2.47 -6.99 22.17
C ARG A 500 2.82 -6.42 23.52
N VAL A 501 1.82 -6.23 24.38
CA VAL A 501 2.00 -5.68 25.72
C VAL A 501 1.62 -6.73 26.76
N ARG A 502 2.50 -6.95 27.74
CA ARG A 502 2.28 -7.90 28.84
C ARG A 502 2.74 -7.29 30.16
N ILE A 503 2.14 -7.73 31.26
CA ILE A 503 2.70 -7.52 32.60
C ILE A 503 3.48 -8.78 32.98
N VAL A 504 4.76 -8.62 33.26
CA VAL A 504 5.63 -9.67 33.81
C VAL A 504 6.03 -9.27 35.23
N ASP A 505 6.15 -10.23 36.13
CA ASP A 505 6.77 -9.98 37.44
C ASP A 505 8.27 -10.27 37.29
N VAL A 506 9.10 -9.30 37.66
CA VAL A 506 10.55 -9.48 37.69
C VAL A 506 10.96 -9.85 39.11
N ASP A 507 11.75 -10.92 39.22
CA ASP A 507 12.32 -11.44 40.48
C ASP A 507 13.31 -10.46 41.13
#